data_AF-A0A2M8N4J3-F1
#
_entry.id   AF-A0A2M8N4J3-F1
#
_cell.length_a   1.000
_cell.length_b   1.000
_cell.length_c   1.000
_cell.angle_alpha   90.00
_cell.angle_beta   90.00
_cell.angle_gamma   90.00
#
_symmetry.space_group_name_H-M   'P 1'
#
loop_
_entity.id
_entity.type
_entity.pdbx_description
1 polymer ?
#
loop_
_entity_poly.entity_id
_entity_poly.type
_entity_poly.pdbx_seq_one_letter_code
_entity_poly.pdbx_strand_id
1 'polypeptide(L)'
;LTGAESLAAAANVFIGQTEAPLVIKPYLDKMSKSELMCLMVGGMATIAGGVLAAYIGFLGGDDPAAQQEFATHLLTASIMSAPAAILAAKMLFPETNENIN
;
A
#
# COMPACT_ATOMS: atom_id res chain seq x y z
N LEU A 1 9.87 -7.37 -9.46
CA LEU A 1 8.82 -7.49 -8.42
C LEU A 1 8.61 -8.97 -8.19
N THR A 2 8.67 -9.44 -6.95
CA THR A 2 8.33 -10.84 -6.64
C THR A 2 6.83 -11.00 -6.40
N GLY A 3 6.35 -12.25 -6.38
CA GLY A 3 4.93 -12.54 -6.11
C GLY A 3 4.50 -12.06 -4.72
N ALA A 4 5.34 -12.25 -3.70
CA ALA A 4 5.07 -11.78 -2.33
C ALA A 4 5.02 -10.24 -2.26
N GLU A 5 6.00 -9.57 -2.87
CA GLU A 5 6.04 -8.10 -2.92
C GLU A 5 4.80 -7.51 -3.62
N SER A 6 4.40 -8.10 -4.75
CA SER A 6 3.23 -7.67 -5.52
C SER A 6 1.93 -7.89 -4.75
N LEU A 7 1.79 -9.05 -4.09
CA LEU A 7 0.62 -9.38 -3.28
C LEU A 7 0.48 -8.43 -2.07
N ALA A 8 1.58 -8.13 -1.40
CA ALA A 8 1.57 -7.22 -0.28
C ALA A 8 1.29 -5.76 -0.70
N ALA A 9 1.82 -5.32 -1.84
CA ALA A 9 1.51 -4.01 -2.41
C ALA A 9 0.03 -3.88 -2.77
N ALA A 10 -0.58 -4.93 -3.34
CA ALA A 10 -2.01 -4.96 -3.62
C ALA A 10 -2.86 -4.96 -2.33
N ALA A 11 -2.44 -5.69 -1.30
CA ALA A 11 -3.11 -5.71 -0.01
C ALA A 11 -3.08 -4.33 0.68
N ASN A 12 -1.95 -3.62 0.62
CA ASN A 12 -1.73 -2.29 1.21
C ASN A 12 -2.69 -1.20 0.67
N VAL A 13 -3.33 -1.40 -0.49
CA VAL A 13 -4.33 -0.46 -1.02
C VAL A 13 -5.55 -0.36 -0.10
N PHE A 14 -5.89 -1.44 0.60
CA PHE A 14 -7.11 -1.58 1.40
C PHE A 14 -6.82 -1.82 2.88
N ILE A 15 -5.69 -2.46 3.17
CA ILE A 15 -5.30 -2.96 4.49
C ILE A 15 -4.12 -2.14 5.01
N GLY A 16 -4.07 -1.89 6.32
CA GLY A 16 -3.01 -1.03 6.90
C GLY A 16 -1.62 -1.67 6.86
N GLN A 17 -0.60 -0.84 7.05
CA GLN A 17 0.82 -1.24 7.01
C GLN A 17 1.22 -2.35 8.00
N THR A 18 0.45 -2.57 9.06
CA THR A 18 0.67 -3.65 10.05
C THR A 18 0.01 -4.97 9.67
N GLU A 19 -1.03 -4.91 8.84
CA GLU A 19 -1.90 -6.03 8.49
C GLU A 19 -1.54 -6.60 7.11
N ALA A 20 -1.11 -5.76 6.16
CA ALA A 20 -0.67 -6.23 4.85
C ALA A 20 0.53 -7.19 4.88
N PRO A 21 1.56 -7.01 5.76
CA PRO A 21 2.64 -7.99 5.89
C PRO A 21 2.16 -9.37 6.37
N LEU A 22 1.02 -9.45 7.06
CA LEU A 22 0.48 -10.74 7.52
C LEU A 22 0.01 -11.62 6.35
N VAL A 23 -0.40 -11.01 5.23
CA VAL A 23 -0.81 -11.74 4.01
C VAL A 23 0.37 -12.51 3.40
N ILE A 24 1.58 -12.00 3.59
CA ILE A 24 2.82 -12.61 3.08
C ILE A 24 3.73 -13.11 4.20
N LYS A 25 3.19 -13.34 5.40
CA LYS A 25 3.96 -13.73 6.59
C LYS A 25 4.98 -14.85 6.36
N PRO A 26 4.69 -15.93 5.61
CA PRO A 26 5.67 -17.00 5.37
C PRO A 26 6.88 -16.59 4.53
N TYR A 27 6.80 -15.47 3.83
CA TYR A 27 7.82 -14.98 2.90
C TYR A 27 8.70 -13.87 3.52
N LEU A 28 8.24 -13.20 4.58
CA LEU A 28 8.93 -12.07 5.21
C LEU A 28 10.37 -12.39 5.59
N ASP A 29 10.63 -13.56 6.18
CA ASP A 29 11.97 -13.97 6.63
C ASP A 29 12.94 -14.25 5.47
N LYS A 30 12.42 -14.40 4.25
CA LYS A 30 13.19 -14.70 3.04
C LYS A 30 13.31 -13.50 2.11
N MET A 31 12.66 -12.38 2.44
CA MET A 31 12.67 -11.20 1.59
C MET A 31 14.03 -10.51 1.59
N SER A 32 14.41 -10.02 0.41
CA SER A 32 15.54 -9.13 0.22
C SER A 32 15.32 -7.81 0.95
N LYS A 33 16.40 -7.06 1.18
CA LYS A 33 16.30 -5.70 1.73
C LYS A 33 15.50 -4.76 0.83
N SER A 34 15.56 -4.95 -0.50
CA SER A 34 14.79 -4.15 -1.46
C SER A 34 13.30 -4.48 -1.39
N GLU A 35 12.96 -5.76 -1.25
CA GLU A 35 11.57 -6.19 -1.08
C GLU A 35 10.97 -5.71 0.25
N LEU A 36 11.73 -5.81 1.34
CA LEU A 36 11.33 -5.27 2.65
C LEU A 36 11.15 -3.74 2.59
N MET A 37 12.06 -3.04 1.93
CA MET A 37 11.94 -1.59 1.75
C MET A 37 10.71 -1.23 0.93
N CYS A 38 10.44 -1.95 -0.17
CA CYS A 38 9.25 -1.76 -0.98
C CYS A 38 7.96 -2.01 -0.18
N LEU A 39 7.92 -3.07 0.63
CA LEU A 39 6.81 -3.37 1.54
C LEU A 39 6.54 -2.23 2.53
N MET A 40 7.60 -1.71 3.15
CA MET A 40 7.49 -0.61 4.12
C MET A 40 7.05 0.70 3.47
N VAL A 41 7.65 1.06 2.34
CA VAL A 41 7.31 2.27 1.59
C VAL A 41 5.87 2.18 1.07
N GLY A 42 5.47 1.03 0.55
CA GLY A 42 4.10 0.76 0.10
C GLY A 42 3.08 0.99 1.21
N GLY A 43 3.32 0.47 2.41
CA GLY A 43 2.41 0.64 3.54
C GLY A 43 2.33 2.07 4.06
N MET A 44 3.41 2.84 3.97
CA MET A 44 3.41 4.26 4.40
C MET A 44 2.83 5.21 3.35
N ALA A 45 2.77 4.80 2.09
CA ALA A 45 2.26 5.61 1.00
C ALA A 45 0.73 5.51 0.83
N THR A 46 0.10 4.47 1.36
CA THR A 46 -1.34 4.21 1.26
C THR A 46 -2.07 4.50 2.57
N ILE A 47 -3.41 4.46 2.54
CA ILE A 47 -4.27 4.65 3.71
C ILE A 47 -5.07 3.37 3.95
N ALA A 48 -5.16 2.92 5.19
CA ALA A 48 -5.99 1.79 5.58
C ALA A 48 -7.48 2.09 5.40
N GLY A 49 -8.28 1.10 5.00
CA GLY A 49 -9.72 1.26 4.74
C GLY A 49 -10.51 1.87 5.91
N GLY A 50 -10.15 1.54 7.16
CA GLY A 50 -10.79 2.13 8.34
C GLY A 50 -10.54 3.63 8.49
N VAL A 51 -9.32 4.08 8.19
CA VAL A 51 -8.95 5.51 8.24
C VAL A 51 -9.54 6.25 7.03
N LEU A 52 -9.61 5.60 5.86
CA LEU A 52 -10.29 6.12 4.68
C LEU A 52 -11.77 6.41 4.97
N ALA A 53 -12.49 5.47 5.60
CA ALA A 53 -13.88 5.68 6.00
C ALA A 53 -14.04 6.84 7.01
N ALA A 54 -13.13 6.97 7.97
CA ALA A 54 -13.12 8.08 8.91
C ALA A 54 -12.92 9.44 8.20
N TYR A 55 -12.01 9.53 7.23
CA TYR A 55 -11.80 10.77 6.47
C TYR A 55 -12.98 11.12 5.56
N ILE A 56 -13.65 10.13 4.96
CA ILE A 56 -14.88 10.37 4.20
C ILE A 56 -15.95 11.00 5.10
N GLY A 57 -16.16 10.45 6.29
CA GLY A 57 -17.13 10.99 7.25
C GLY A 57 -16.75 12.39 7.76
N PHE A 58 -15.47 12.63 8.06
CA PHE A 58 -15.01 13.93 8.55
C PHE A 58 -14.99 15.02 7.48
N LEU A 59 -14.59 14.71 6.25
CA LEU A 59 -14.48 15.70 5.17
C LEU A 59 -15.82 15.89 4.44
N GLY A 60 -16.61 14.83 4.28
CA GLY A 60 -17.93 14.88 3.64
C GLY A 60 -19.06 15.34 4.55
N GLY A 61 -18.86 15.34 5.88
CA GLY A 61 -19.88 15.76 6.84
C GLY A 61 -21.19 14.96 6.69
N ASP A 62 -22.33 15.64 6.75
CA ASP A 62 -23.66 15.04 6.59
C ASP A 62 -24.17 15.04 5.14
N ASP A 63 -23.41 15.58 4.18
CA ASP A 63 -23.81 15.63 2.77
C ASP A 63 -23.36 14.35 2.02
N PRO A 64 -24.30 13.50 1.57
CA PRO A 64 -23.97 12.28 0.84
C PRO A 64 -23.21 12.54 -0.46
N ALA A 65 -23.42 13.69 -1.12
CA ALA A 65 -22.73 14.01 -2.37
C ALA A 65 -21.24 14.32 -2.12
N ALA A 66 -20.95 15.12 -1.09
CA ALA A 66 -19.58 15.42 -0.67
C ALA A 66 -18.85 14.15 -0.21
N GLN A 67 -19.51 13.27 0.54
CA GLN A 67 -18.92 11.98 0.96
C GLN A 67 -18.49 11.13 -0.25
N GLN A 68 -19.29 11.06 -1.31
CA GLN A 68 -18.94 10.32 -2.53
C GLN A 68 -17.75 10.91 -3.28
N GLU A 69 -17.66 12.24 -3.33
CA GLU A 69 -16.53 12.94 -3.96
C GLU A 69 -15.22 12.63 -3.21
N PHE A 70 -15.21 12.81 -1.88
CA PHE A 70 -14.04 12.48 -1.06
C PHE A 70 -13.70 11.00 -1.08
N ALA A 71 -14.69 10.11 -1.06
CA ALA A 71 -14.46 8.67 -1.21
C ALA A 71 -13.74 8.36 -2.53
N THR A 72 -14.19 8.97 -3.63
CA THR A 72 -13.58 8.79 -4.95
C THR A 72 -12.15 9.29 -4.95
N HIS A 73 -11.88 10.47 -4.41
CA HIS A 73 -10.53 11.03 -4.35
C HIS A 73 -9.58 10.19 -3.49
N LEU A 74 -10.00 9.81 -2.28
CA LEU A 74 -9.18 9.03 -1.36
C LEU A 74 -8.90 7.63 -1.89
N LEU A 75 -9.90 6.98 -2.49
CA LEU A 75 -9.73 5.66 -3.10
C LEU A 75 -8.78 5.75 -4.30
N THR A 76 -8.97 6.73 -5.18
CA THR A 76 -8.11 6.94 -6.35
C THR A 76 -6.66 7.21 -5.92
N ALA A 77 -6.47 8.05 -4.90
CA ALA A 77 -5.16 8.33 -4.33
C ALA A 77 -4.50 7.05 -3.79
N SER A 78 -5.22 6.24 -3.01
CA SER A 78 -4.67 4.97 -2.48
C SER A 78 -4.24 4.01 -3.59
N ILE A 79 -5.06 3.87 -4.64
CA ILE A 79 -4.74 3.01 -5.80
C ILE A 79 -3.51 3.53 -6.55
N MET A 80 -3.39 4.85 -6.74
CA MET A 80 -2.23 5.46 -7.41
C MET A 80 -0.95 5.39 -6.57
N SER A 81 -1.07 5.47 -5.24
CA SER A 81 0.06 5.39 -4.31
C SER A 81 0.77 4.05 -4.38
N ALA A 82 0.07 2.93 -4.58
CA ALA A 82 0.70 1.60 -4.64
C ALA A 82 1.78 1.47 -5.74
N PRO A 83 1.52 1.73 -7.03
CA PRO A 83 2.55 1.67 -8.07
C PRO A 83 3.59 2.80 -7.92
N ALA A 84 3.20 3.98 -7.45
CA ALA A 84 4.14 5.08 -7.22
C ALA A 84 5.15 4.75 -6.10
N ALA A 85 4.68 4.12 -5.03
CA ALA A 85 5.51 3.68 -3.91
C ALA A 85 6.48 2.57 -4.32
N ILE A 86 6.02 1.60 -5.11
CA ILE A 86 6.88 0.56 -5.68
C ILE A 86 7.98 1.18 -6.53
N LEU A 87 7.62 2.11 -7.42
CA LEU A 87 8.58 2.81 -8.28
C LEU A 87 9.60 3.57 -7.45
N ALA A 88 9.15 4.38 -6.49
CA ALA A 88 10.02 5.17 -5.61
C ALA A 88 10.94 4.27 -4.77
N ALA A 89 10.43 3.18 -4.22
CA ALA A 89 11.22 2.24 -3.43
C ALA A 89 12.31 1.57 -4.26
N LYS A 90 12.00 1.13 -5.49
CA LYS A 90 12.98 0.50 -6.38
C LYS A 90 13.97 1.50 -6.98
N MET A 91 13.60 2.76 -7.14
CA MET A 91 14.55 3.82 -7.51
C MET A 91 15.53 4.11 -6.38
N LEU A 92 15.06 4.12 -5.13
CA LEU A 92 15.88 4.44 -3.97
C LEU A 92 16.75 3.27 -3.51
N PHE A 93 16.21 2.05 -3.57
CA PHE A 93 16.91 0.82 -3.20
C PHE A 93 16.58 -0.31 -4.18
N PRO A 94 17.25 -0.31 -5.35
CA PRO A 94 16.99 -1.31 -6.39
C PRO A 94 17.33 -2.71 -5.92
N GLU A 95 16.67 -3.70 -6.52
CA GLU A 95 16.96 -5.10 -6.27
C GLU A 95 18.32 -5.45 -6.88
N THR A 96 19.20 -6.06 -6.09
CA THR A 96 20.55 -6.46 -6.52
C THR A 96 20.69 -7.97 -6.67
N ASN A 97 19.74 -8.75 -6.15
CA ASN A 97 19.73 -10.20 -6.30
C ASN A 97 18.72 -10.61 -7.38
N GLU A 98 19.20 -11.18 -8.49
CA GLU A 98 18.34 -11.73 -9.54
C GLU A 98 17.71 -13.10 -9.16
N ASN A 99 18.22 -13.75 -8.11
CA ASN A 99 17.82 -15.11 -7.69
C ASN A 99 17.04 -15.13 -6.37
N ILE A 100 16.00 -14.32 -6.27
CA ILE A 100 15.03 -14.41 -5.17
C ILE A 100 13.76 -15.06 -5.72
N ASN A 101 13.44 -16.21 -5.12
CA ASN A 101 12.38 -17.15 -5.50
C ASN A 101 11.02 -16.50 -5.78
#